data_AF-A0A4P8IUI7-F1
#
_entry.id   AF-A0A4P8IUI7-F1
#
_cell.length_a   1.000
_cell.length_b   1.000
_cell.length_c   1.000
_cell.angle_alpha   90.00
_cell.angle_beta   90.00
_cell.angle_gamma   90.00
#
_symmetry.space_group_name_H-M   'P 1'
#
loop_
_entity.id
_entity.type
_entity.pdbx_description
1 polymer ?
#
loop_
_entity_poly.entity_id
_entity_poly.type
_entity_poly.pdbx_seq_one_letter_code
_entity_poly.pdbx_strand_id
1 'polypeptide(L)'
;MSSFLAKLSHSTFSVPNRRNLDCTYKAPEDSDDPRAARLRGDRFAPEASYFSVRIAEMRLAEAGNYVNAYLPMCTCFLRYRYGLEEREVPFILNYDRIRAPLREGKATAGTGSIAVLNTYVVKDVPLKAGGVTLFAALCRVSDSSFARGMLDLVGDAAEAVGGASVGLVAKSGIDMVKRLSSLLGSDGVSTRFGIYDGDALIESGYRVLAGAGTDVDQFEVRDGRLQRRNDNGAMASVDDIDYLVLALEYRKTLIDESYATLASMPFHARWIETRKKLVVGETAAAEYDFRQLKTEIVSSPDLVEADRFGVLGAYIAAMEAWKEKQSTTPTLKGDVAAMSAQLADRAANSAGTESSLLDIASTHLIMLDDDARFADDPLSDEAVFEHARKLGAAIESTQADSMALSASTAQLLVASSQP
;
A
#
# COMPACT_ATOMS: atom_id res chain seq x y z
N MET A 1 20.42 -24.43 2.74
CA MET A 1 20.12 -22.98 2.77
C MET A 1 19.52 -22.51 4.10
N SER A 2 18.64 -23.27 4.77
CA SER A 2 18.12 -22.94 6.13
C SER A 2 19.23 -22.74 7.21
N SER A 3 20.33 -23.49 7.14
CA SER A 3 21.46 -23.38 8.10
C SER A 3 22.33 -22.11 7.94
N PHE A 4 22.29 -21.41 6.80
CA PHE A 4 23.13 -20.22 6.57
C PHE A 4 22.42 -18.94 7.02
N LEU A 5 21.10 -18.86 6.85
CA LEU A 5 20.27 -17.78 7.42
C LEU A 5 20.21 -17.84 8.95
N ALA A 6 20.21 -19.05 9.54
CA ALA A 6 20.34 -19.22 10.99
C ALA A 6 21.71 -18.81 11.54
N LYS A 7 22.78 -18.87 10.73
CA LYS A 7 24.12 -18.39 11.12
C LYS A 7 24.27 -16.88 10.98
N LEU A 8 23.60 -16.26 10.01
CA LEU A 8 23.51 -14.79 9.90
C LEU A 8 22.70 -14.16 11.05
N SER A 9 21.66 -14.83 11.54
CA SER A 9 20.96 -14.40 12.77
C SER A 9 21.81 -14.59 14.04
N HIS A 10 22.69 -15.59 14.07
CA HIS A 10 23.51 -15.93 15.25
C HIS A 10 24.89 -15.28 15.33
N SER A 11 25.43 -14.63 14.29
CA SER A 11 26.76 -13.97 14.42
C SER A 11 26.79 -12.49 14.12
N THR A 12 25.81 -11.94 13.40
CA THR A 12 25.81 -10.51 13.02
C THR A 12 24.69 -9.72 13.70
N PHE A 13 23.63 -10.40 14.16
CA PHE A 13 22.54 -9.83 14.95
C PHE A 13 22.37 -10.51 16.32
N SER A 14 23.30 -11.37 16.74
CA SER A 14 23.29 -12.08 18.04
C SER A 14 23.81 -11.23 19.20
N VAL A 15 23.21 -10.07 19.38
CA VAL A 15 23.11 -9.52 20.72
C VAL A 15 21.64 -9.17 20.91
N PRO A 16 20.86 -9.93 21.69
CA PRO A 16 19.69 -9.34 22.32
C PRO A 16 20.26 -8.31 23.29
N ASN A 17 20.54 -7.11 22.75
CA ASN A 17 21.01 -6.02 23.56
C ASN A 17 19.82 -5.71 24.46
N ARG A 18 19.97 -6.03 25.75
CA ARG A 18 19.06 -5.64 26.86
C ARG A 18 18.97 -4.11 27.01
N ARG A 19 19.11 -3.38 25.90
CA ARG A 19 19.20 -1.93 25.75
C ARG A 19 18.01 -1.35 24.99
N ASN A 20 17.06 -2.18 24.54
CA ASN A 20 15.94 -1.73 23.73
C ASN A 20 14.63 -2.05 24.45
N LEU A 21 13.80 -1.03 24.62
CA LEU A 21 12.37 -1.22 24.80
C LEU A 21 11.76 -1.46 23.41
N ASP A 22 10.97 -2.53 23.28
CA ASP A 22 10.13 -2.82 22.13
C ASP A 22 8.73 -3.16 22.64
N CYS A 23 7.74 -2.34 22.28
CA CYS A 23 6.36 -2.51 22.71
C CYS A 23 5.37 -2.16 21.61
N THR A 24 4.21 -2.82 21.67
CA THR A 24 3.15 -2.70 20.68
C THR A 24 1.94 -1.99 21.27
N TYR A 25 1.41 -1.01 20.54
CA TYR A 25 0.18 -0.31 20.91
C TYR A 25 -0.82 -0.35 19.76
N LYS A 26 -2.11 -0.34 20.10
CA LYS A 26 -3.18 -0.08 19.13
C LYS A 26 -3.54 1.39 19.20
N ALA A 27 -3.98 1.97 18.09
CA ALA A 27 -4.53 3.32 18.14
C ALA A 27 -5.84 3.31 18.95
N PRO A 28 -6.06 4.30 19.84
CA PRO A 28 -7.31 4.42 20.56
C PRO A 28 -8.46 4.77 19.61
N GLU A 29 -9.69 4.35 19.94
CA GLU A 29 -10.87 4.55 19.10
C GLU A 29 -11.21 6.03 18.90
N ASP A 30 -10.88 6.87 19.89
CA ASP A 30 -11.13 8.30 19.95
C ASP A 30 -9.92 9.15 19.50
N SER A 31 -8.99 8.57 18.73
CA SER A 31 -7.84 9.31 18.18
C SER A 31 -8.27 10.32 17.10
N ASP A 32 -7.65 11.49 17.14
CA ASP A 32 -7.81 12.56 16.14
C ASP A 32 -6.98 12.32 14.87
N ASP A 33 -6.06 11.34 14.85
CA ASP A 33 -5.33 10.96 13.65
C ASP A 33 -6.28 10.25 12.66
N PRO A 34 -6.52 10.79 11.45
CA PRO A 34 -7.39 10.15 10.45
C PRO A 34 -6.90 8.76 10.02
N ARG A 35 -5.65 8.40 10.35
CA ARG A 35 -5.06 7.08 10.07
C ARG A 35 -5.25 6.09 11.20
N ALA A 36 -5.77 6.50 12.36
CA ALA A 36 -5.94 5.63 13.53
C ALA A 36 -6.80 4.39 13.24
N ALA A 37 -7.78 4.52 12.34
CA ALA A 37 -8.60 3.39 11.88
C ALA A 37 -7.77 2.25 11.28
N ARG A 38 -6.59 2.54 10.71
CA ARG A 38 -5.68 1.56 10.09
C ARG A 38 -4.76 0.87 11.10
N LEU A 39 -4.86 1.21 12.39
CA LEU A 39 -3.90 0.85 13.44
C LEU A 39 -4.59 0.18 14.63
N ARG A 40 -5.75 -0.45 14.40
CA ARG A 40 -6.63 -1.02 15.43
C ARG A 40 -6.33 -2.49 15.78
N GLY A 41 -5.22 -3.05 15.29
CA GLY A 41 -4.88 -4.45 15.53
C GLY A 41 -5.51 -5.41 14.52
N ASP A 42 -5.88 -4.92 13.35
CA ASP A 42 -6.33 -5.75 12.24
C ASP A 42 -5.21 -6.69 11.82
N ARG A 43 -5.56 -7.95 11.55
CA ARG A 43 -4.61 -8.95 11.09
C ARG A 43 -4.32 -8.79 9.61
N PHE A 44 -3.04 -8.85 9.26
CA PHE A 44 -2.66 -8.87 7.85
C PHE A 44 -2.86 -10.28 7.29
N ALA A 45 -3.50 -10.33 6.12
CA ALA A 45 -3.74 -11.56 5.38
C ALA A 45 -3.16 -11.43 3.96
N PRO A 46 -2.35 -12.39 3.50
CA PRO A 46 -1.87 -12.40 2.13
C PRO A 46 -2.99 -12.38 1.10
N GLU A 47 -2.82 -11.62 0.02
CA GLU A 47 -3.77 -11.34 -1.06
C GLU A 47 -5.12 -10.76 -0.63
N ALA A 48 -5.25 -10.34 0.63
CA ALA A 48 -6.48 -9.77 1.19
C ALA A 48 -6.24 -8.47 1.97
N SER A 49 -4.99 -7.99 2.04
CA SER A 49 -4.64 -6.77 2.74
C SER A 49 -3.47 -6.06 2.12
N TYR A 50 -3.45 -4.74 2.34
CA TYR A 50 -2.34 -3.86 2.08
C TYR A 50 -1.73 -3.43 3.41
N PHE A 51 -0.44 -3.16 3.37
CA PHE A 51 0.29 -2.61 4.50
C PHE A 51 1.00 -1.32 4.13
N SER A 52 1.13 -0.44 5.12
CA SER A 52 2.07 0.68 5.07
C SER A 52 2.96 0.63 6.30
N VAL A 53 4.22 1.06 6.13
CA VAL A 53 5.15 1.25 7.24
C VAL A 53 5.51 2.72 7.26
N ARG A 54 5.25 3.37 8.40
CA ARG A 54 5.46 4.80 8.59
C ARG A 54 6.23 5.05 9.87
N ILE A 55 7.21 5.94 9.81
CA ILE A 55 7.78 6.56 11.00
C ILE A 55 6.75 7.58 11.47
N ALA A 56 5.95 7.22 12.48
CA ALA A 56 4.91 8.06 13.04
C ALA A 56 5.52 9.23 13.81
N GLU A 57 6.50 8.92 14.66
CA GLU A 57 7.29 9.89 15.38
C GLU A 57 8.71 9.35 15.58
N MET A 58 9.72 10.18 15.34
CA MET A 58 11.08 9.96 15.82
C MET A 58 11.46 11.14 16.68
N ARG A 59 11.92 10.88 17.91
CA ARG A 59 12.35 11.92 18.83
C ARG A 59 13.79 11.76 19.28
N LEU A 60 14.48 12.89 19.35
CA LEU A 60 15.80 13.03 19.96
C LEU A 60 15.69 14.06 21.09
N ALA A 61 15.92 13.66 22.33
CA ALA A 61 15.73 14.53 23.51
C ALA A 61 16.77 15.66 23.57
N GLU A 62 18.04 15.31 23.34
CA GLU A 62 19.17 16.25 23.36
C GLU A 62 19.69 16.55 21.96
N ALA A 63 18.81 16.64 20.97
CA ALA A 63 19.15 16.75 19.56
C ALA A 63 20.17 17.88 19.25
N GLY A 64 20.13 19.02 19.94
CA GLY A 64 21.08 20.13 19.78
C GLY A 64 22.53 19.75 20.11
N ASN A 65 22.78 19.12 21.25
CA ASN A 65 24.10 18.60 21.61
C ASN A 65 24.48 17.42 20.71
N TYR A 66 23.49 16.59 20.40
CA TYR A 66 23.66 15.39 19.60
C TYR A 66 24.11 15.69 18.17
N VAL A 67 23.46 16.64 17.47
CA VAL A 67 23.79 16.99 16.07
C VAL A 67 25.13 17.73 15.93
N ASN A 68 25.66 18.26 17.04
CA ASN A 68 26.97 18.91 17.07
C ASN A 68 28.12 17.89 17.22
N ALA A 69 27.87 16.81 17.96
CA ALA A 69 28.87 15.76 18.22
C ALA A 69 28.77 14.58 17.26
N TYR A 70 27.58 14.34 16.69
CA TYR A 70 27.26 13.18 15.87
C TYR A 70 26.30 13.52 14.73
N LEU A 71 26.29 12.69 13.70
CA LEU A 71 25.24 12.70 12.68
C LEU A 71 24.16 11.67 13.06
N PRO A 72 22.97 12.09 13.54
CA PRO A 72 21.83 11.18 13.71
C PRO A 72 21.40 10.60 12.36
N MET A 73 20.99 9.33 12.40
CA MET A 73 20.41 8.65 11.25
C MET A 73 19.39 7.62 11.72
N CYS A 74 18.20 7.64 11.13
CA CYS A 74 17.23 6.56 11.29
C CYS A 74 17.23 5.71 10.02
N THR A 75 17.50 4.42 10.17
CA THR A 75 17.50 3.44 9.09
C THR A 75 16.33 2.50 9.26
N CYS A 76 15.52 2.35 8.24
CA CYS A 76 14.51 1.32 8.12
C CYS A 76 14.87 0.46 6.91
N PHE A 77 14.74 -0.84 7.04
CA PHE A 77 14.91 -1.78 5.96
C PHE A 77 13.73 -2.74 5.99
N LEU A 78 13.13 -2.94 4.83
CA LEU A 78 12.01 -3.86 4.67
C LEU A 78 12.36 -4.91 3.63
N ARG A 79 11.98 -6.15 3.88
CA ARG A 79 11.97 -7.20 2.87
C ARG A 79 10.62 -7.90 2.87
N TYR A 80 10.01 -7.95 1.71
CA TYR A 80 8.68 -8.53 1.49
C TYR A 80 8.56 -9.06 0.06
N ARG A 81 7.56 -9.88 -0.22
CA ARG A 81 7.32 -10.39 -1.57
C ARG A 81 6.49 -9.39 -2.39
N TYR A 82 6.94 -9.10 -3.61
CA TYR A 82 6.23 -8.26 -4.58
C TYR A 82 6.06 -9.04 -5.88
N GLY A 83 4.82 -9.41 -6.19
CA GLY A 83 4.53 -10.41 -7.23
C GLY A 83 5.20 -11.76 -6.91
N LEU A 84 6.10 -12.20 -7.79
CA LEU A 84 6.83 -13.46 -7.62
C LEU A 84 8.23 -13.29 -7.00
N GLU A 85 8.72 -12.06 -6.87
CA GLU A 85 10.08 -11.77 -6.41
C GLU A 85 10.10 -11.26 -4.96
N GLU A 86 11.20 -11.50 -4.25
CA GLU A 86 11.46 -10.80 -2.99
C GLU A 86 11.98 -9.40 -3.30
N ARG A 87 11.43 -8.41 -2.60
CA ARG A 87 11.77 -7.01 -2.72
C ARG A 87 12.36 -6.51 -1.41
N GLU A 88 13.46 -5.77 -1.54
CA GLU A 88 14.12 -5.09 -0.44
C GLU A 88 13.99 -3.57 -0.61
N VAL A 89 13.59 -2.88 0.46
CA VAL A 89 13.42 -1.43 0.47
C VAL A 89 14.29 -0.85 1.58
N PRO A 90 15.44 -0.25 1.23
CA PRO A 90 16.22 0.54 2.17
C PRO A 90 15.57 1.92 2.29
N PHE A 91 15.45 2.41 3.51
CA PHE A 91 14.95 3.74 3.80
C PHE A 91 15.82 4.39 4.85
N ILE A 92 16.39 5.53 4.51
CA ILE A 92 17.26 6.27 5.41
C ILE A 92 16.69 7.68 5.56
N LEU A 93 16.38 8.03 6.80
CA LEU A 93 16.05 9.39 7.15
C LEU A 93 17.36 10.16 7.35
N ASN A 94 17.73 10.91 6.31
CA ASN A 94 19.01 11.62 6.26
C ASN A 94 19.08 12.79 7.26
N TYR A 95 20.32 13.12 7.65
CA TYR A 95 20.65 14.20 8.56
C TYR A 95 19.97 15.54 8.23
N ASP A 96 19.89 15.94 6.96
CA ASP A 96 19.26 17.20 6.58
C ASP A 96 17.76 17.24 6.91
N ARG A 97 17.06 16.11 6.77
CA ARG A 97 15.64 16.01 7.16
C ARG A 97 15.47 16.03 8.67
N ILE A 98 16.42 15.45 9.40
CA ILE A 98 16.45 15.46 10.87
C ILE A 98 16.78 16.88 11.39
N ARG A 99 17.65 17.62 10.71
CA ARG A 99 18.06 18.98 11.12
C ARG A 99 17.13 20.09 10.63
N ALA A 100 16.31 19.85 9.61
CA ALA A 100 15.38 20.86 9.09
C ALA A 100 14.50 21.50 10.19
N PRO A 101 13.89 20.73 11.13
CA PRO A 101 13.15 21.30 12.26
C PRO A 101 13.98 22.24 13.15
N LEU A 102 15.27 21.97 13.35
CA LEU A 102 16.19 22.84 14.11
C LEU A 102 16.47 24.15 13.38
N ARG A 103 16.64 24.11 12.05
CA ARG A 103 16.92 25.31 11.24
C ARG A 103 15.71 26.24 11.15
N GLU A 104 14.51 25.68 11.15
CA GLU A 104 13.26 26.45 11.05
C GLU A 104 12.81 27.06 12.38
N GLY A 105 13.59 26.90 13.47
CA GLY A 105 13.19 27.38 14.80
C GLY A 105 11.96 26.68 15.36
N LYS A 106 11.53 25.56 14.74
CA LYS A 106 10.43 24.70 15.18
C LYS A 106 10.86 23.70 16.26
N ALA A 107 12.12 23.79 16.70
CA ALA A 107 12.55 23.15 17.94
C ALA A 107 11.63 23.65 19.07
N THR A 108 11.01 22.71 19.78
CA THR A 108 10.08 23.01 20.87
C THR A 108 10.77 23.93 21.87
N ALA A 109 10.17 25.09 22.15
CA ALA A 109 10.79 26.16 22.92
C ALA A 109 11.33 25.64 24.27
N GLY A 110 12.65 25.63 24.43
CA GLY A 110 13.35 25.30 25.68
C GLY A 110 14.15 24.00 25.68
N THR A 111 13.97 23.10 24.72
CA THR A 111 14.81 21.89 24.61
C THR A 111 15.29 21.74 23.19
N GLY A 112 16.57 21.41 23.01
CA GLY A 112 17.14 21.11 21.69
C GLY A 112 16.60 19.80 21.12
N SER A 113 15.29 19.53 21.20
CA SER A 113 14.65 18.29 20.77
C SER A 113 14.24 18.37 19.30
N ILE A 114 14.32 17.24 18.60
CA ILE A 114 13.86 17.09 17.20
C ILE A 114 12.74 16.06 17.19
N ALA A 115 11.62 16.41 16.55
CA ALA A 115 10.57 15.47 16.20
C ALA A 115 10.45 15.39 14.66
N VAL A 116 10.61 14.19 14.11
CA VAL A 116 10.23 13.91 12.71
C VAL A 116 8.94 13.12 12.73
N LEU A 117 7.95 13.58 11.97
CA LEU A 117 6.61 13.04 12.00
C LEU A 117 6.20 12.49 10.64
N ASN A 118 5.38 11.44 10.67
CA ASN A 118 4.57 10.99 9.54
C ASN A 118 5.33 10.74 8.23
N THR A 119 6.50 10.10 8.31
CA THR A 119 7.30 9.78 7.13
C THR A 119 7.08 8.33 6.71
N TYR A 120 6.48 8.12 5.53
CA TYR A 120 6.28 6.76 5.00
C TYR A 120 7.60 6.16 4.51
N VAL A 121 7.84 4.92 4.92
CA VAL A 121 8.88 4.04 4.40
C VAL A 121 8.35 3.37 3.13
N VAL A 122 7.18 2.74 3.24
CA VAL A 122 6.37 2.23 2.14
C VAL A 122 4.91 2.52 2.42
N LYS A 123 4.11 2.70 1.38
CA LYS A 123 2.70 3.02 1.49
C LYS A 123 1.89 2.09 0.57
N ASP A 124 0.80 1.55 1.12
CA ASP A 124 -0.24 0.85 0.38
C ASP A 124 0.29 -0.34 -0.45
N VAL A 125 1.21 -1.11 0.12
CA VAL A 125 1.81 -2.28 -0.55
C VAL A 125 0.93 -3.51 -0.31
N PRO A 126 0.52 -4.25 -1.36
CA PRO A 126 -0.24 -5.48 -1.16
C PRO A 126 0.63 -6.55 -0.50
N LEU A 127 0.10 -7.20 0.53
CA LEU A 127 0.77 -8.35 1.11
C LEU A 127 0.53 -9.56 0.22
N LYS A 128 1.55 -10.05 -0.51
CA LYS A 128 1.38 -11.12 -1.51
C LYS A 128 1.46 -12.52 -0.92
N ALA A 129 2.58 -12.86 -0.31
CA ALA A 129 2.77 -14.12 0.40
C ALA A 129 3.97 -14.00 1.33
N GLY A 130 3.97 -14.80 2.39
CA GLY A 130 4.99 -14.73 3.45
C GLY A 130 4.80 -13.53 4.37
N GLY A 131 5.68 -13.41 5.35
CA GLY A 131 5.74 -12.28 6.26
C GLY A 131 6.51 -11.10 5.70
N VAL A 132 6.65 -10.05 6.51
CA VAL A 132 7.51 -8.91 6.18
C VAL A 132 8.63 -8.83 7.19
N THR A 133 9.86 -8.96 6.71
CA THR A 133 11.03 -8.70 7.55
C THR A 133 11.21 -7.18 7.67
N LEU A 134 11.28 -6.69 8.89
CA LEU A 134 11.53 -5.29 9.22
C LEU A 134 12.80 -5.18 10.04
N PHE A 135 13.69 -4.28 9.64
CA PHE A 135 14.74 -3.76 10.50
C PHE A 135 14.51 -2.26 10.66
N ALA A 136 14.58 -1.76 11.88
CA ALA A 136 14.52 -0.33 12.13
C ALA A 136 15.48 0.03 13.26
N ALA A 137 16.27 1.08 13.08
CA ALA A 137 17.25 1.49 14.07
C ALA A 137 17.50 2.99 14.03
N LEU A 138 17.70 3.57 15.20
CA LEU A 138 18.30 4.88 15.36
C LEU A 138 19.79 4.70 15.63
N CYS A 139 20.61 5.30 14.77
CA CYS A 139 22.06 5.25 14.85
C CYS A 139 22.65 6.66 14.99
N ARG A 140 23.85 6.73 15.57
CA ARG A 140 24.74 7.89 15.46
C ARG A 140 25.99 7.51 14.70
N VAL A 141 26.50 8.49 13.98
CA VAL A 141 27.72 8.37 13.20
C VAL A 141 28.68 9.48 13.66
N SER A 142 29.91 9.10 13.99
CA SER A 142 31.01 10.02 14.33
C SER A 142 32.09 10.11 13.24
N ASP A 143 32.07 9.23 12.24
CA ASP A 143 33.08 9.17 11.18
C ASP A 143 32.52 9.55 9.80
N SER A 144 33.34 10.27 9.04
CA SER A 144 33.14 10.65 7.64
C SER A 144 33.19 9.46 6.65
N SER A 145 33.83 8.35 7.01
CA SER A 145 33.92 7.14 6.16
C SER A 145 32.53 6.52 5.91
N PHE A 146 31.66 6.58 6.92
CA PHE A 146 30.28 6.13 6.84
C PHE A 146 29.46 6.92 5.79
N ALA A 147 29.66 8.23 5.70
CA ALA A 147 28.95 9.06 4.72
C ALA A 147 29.24 8.61 3.28
N ARG A 148 30.47 8.16 2.98
CA ARG A 148 30.81 7.58 1.67
C ARG A 148 30.09 6.25 1.44
N GLY A 149 30.17 5.34 2.41
CA GLY A 149 29.50 4.03 2.30
C GLY A 149 27.97 4.14 2.17
N MET A 150 27.36 5.17 2.77
CA MET A 150 25.94 5.47 2.60
C MET A 150 25.62 6.09 1.24
N LEU A 151 26.47 6.96 0.71
CA LEU A 151 26.31 7.49 -0.64
C LEU A 151 26.42 6.38 -1.68
N ASP A 152 27.32 5.42 -1.47
CA ASP A 152 27.43 4.23 -2.31
C ASP A 152 26.16 3.36 -2.20
N LEU A 153 25.66 3.13 -0.99
CA LEU A 153 24.41 2.38 -0.77
C LEU A 153 23.18 3.07 -1.40
N VAL A 154 23.10 4.39 -1.29
CA VAL A 154 22.03 5.20 -1.91
C VAL A 154 22.21 5.25 -3.42
N GLY A 155 23.44 5.31 -3.93
CA GLY A 155 23.75 5.21 -5.36
C GLY A 155 23.28 3.88 -5.94
N ASP A 156 23.64 2.77 -5.30
CA ASP A 156 23.20 1.42 -5.65
C ASP A 156 21.66 1.30 -5.58
N ALA A 157 21.04 1.85 -4.54
CA ALA A 157 19.59 1.87 -4.38
C ALA A 157 18.91 2.76 -5.43
N ALA A 158 19.48 3.90 -5.79
CA ALA A 158 18.95 4.82 -6.79
C ALA A 158 19.10 4.28 -8.21
N GLU A 159 20.21 3.61 -8.53
CA GLU A 159 20.38 2.86 -9.78
C GLU A 159 19.36 1.71 -9.89
N ALA A 160 18.99 1.10 -8.76
CA ALA A 160 17.91 0.11 -8.69
C ALA A 160 16.48 0.71 -8.73
N VAL A 161 16.32 2.03 -8.51
CA VAL A 161 15.03 2.73 -8.33
C VAL A 161 14.73 3.77 -9.42
N GLY A 162 15.63 4.00 -10.39
CA GLY A 162 15.57 5.06 -11.41
C GLY A 162 14.48 4.98 -12.50
N GLY A 163 13.21 4.73 -12.15
CA GLY A 163 12.04 4.86 -13.02
C GLY A 163 10.85 5.47 -12.26
N ALA A 164 10.11 6.37 -12.88
CA ALA A 164 9.09 7.20 -12.22
C ALA A 164 7.93 6.39 -11.61
N SER A 165 7.53 6.80 -10.41
CA SER A 165 6.27 6.47 -9.69
C SER A 165 6.00 4.99 -9.38
N VAL A 166 5.84 4.70 -8.09
CA VAL A 166 5.29 3.44 -7.55
C VAL A 166 5.99 2.18 -8.05
N GLY A 167 7.17 1.93 -7.46
CA GLY A 167 7.57 0.59 -7.08
C GLY A 167 8.15 -0.35 -8.13
N LEU A 168 9.44 -0.25 -8.40
CA LEU A 168 10.28 -1.34 -8.96
C LEU A 168 11.76 -1.02 -8.62
N VAL A 169 12.77 -1.90 -8.57
CA VAL A 169 12.97 -3.34 -8.29
C VAL A 169 14.49 -3.43 -7.99
N ALA A 170 14.93 -3.97 -6.86
CA ALA A 170 16.34 -4.34 -6.66
C ALA A 170 16.48 -5.86 -6.85
N LYS A 171 17.01 -6.30 -8.00
CA LYS A 171 17.20 -7.73 -8.34
C LYS A 171 18.33 -8.44 -7.58
N SER A 172 18.99 -7.78 -6.62
CA SER A 172 20.15 -8.32 -5.89
C SER A 172 19.99 -8.23 -4.36
N GLY A 173 18.94 -8.84 -3.82
CA GLY A 173 18.60 -8.84 -2.38
C GLY A 173 19.59 -9.53 -1.42
N ILE A 174 20.69 -10.13 -1.89
CA ILE A 174 21.70 -10.69 -0.96
C ILE A 174 22.75 -9.65 -0.55
N ASP A 175 22.93 -8.60 -1.36
CA ASP A 175 24.03 -7.65 -1.15
C ASP A 175 23.65 -6.49 -0.24
N MET A 176 22.40 -6.04 -0.25
CA MET A 176 22.03 -4.79 0.43
C MET A 176 21.94 -4.94 1.95
N VAL A 177 21.33 -6.03 2.45
CA VAL A 177 21.35 -6.37 3.89
C VAL A 177 22.77 -6.56 4.40
N LYS A 178 23.62 -7.24 3.62
CA LYS A 178 25.01 -7.51 4.00
C LYS A 178 25.84 -6.22 4.02
N ARG A 179 25.64 -5.33 3.04
CA ARG A 179 26.25 -3.99 2.99
C ARG A 179 25.77 -3.12 4.14
N LEU A 180 24.46 -3.07 4.40
CA LEU A 180 23.90 -2.32 5.52
C LEU A 180 24.43 -2.86 6.85
N SER A 181 24.49 -4.17 7.03
CA SER A 181 25.08 -4.79 8.23
C SER A 181 26.56 -4.44 8.38
N SER A 182 27.32 -4.44 7.28
CA SER A 182 28.72 -4.03 7.27
C SER A 182 28.90 -2.54 7.59
N LEU A 183 28.00 -1.68 7.10
CA LEU A 183 28.00 -0.24 7.38
C LEU A 183 27.63 0.02 8.83
N LEU A 184 26.60 -0.64 9.36
CA LEU A 184 26.18 -0.50 10.76
C LEU A 184 27.19 -1.10 11.75
N GLY A 185 28.00 -2.06 11.31
CA GLY A 185 29.11 -2.64 12.07
C GLY A 185 30.45 -1.94 11.88
N SER A 186 30.52 -0.85 11.11
CA SER A 186 31.76 -0.11 10.87
C SER A 186 32.16 0.77 12.06
N ASP A 187 33.46 1.00 12.22
CA ASP A 187 33.99 1.89 13.23
C ASP A 187 33.40 3.30 13.06
N GLY A 188 32.89 3.87 14.15
CA GLY A 188 32.25 5.20 14.13
C GLY A 188 30.74 5.19 13.91
N VAL A 189 30.11 4.01 13.73
CA VAL A 189 28.64 3.87 13.80
C VAL A 189 28.26 3.21 15.12
N SER A 190 27.30 3.81 15.83
CA SER A 190 26.77 3.27 17.08
C SER A 190 25.25 3.27 17.03
N THR A 191 24.65 2.08 17.08
CA THR A 191 23.20 1.92 17.23
C THR A 191 22.78 2.31 18.65
N ARG A 192 21.84 3.24 18.76
CA ARG A 192 21.24 3.66 20.03
C ARG A 192 20.23 2.60 20.50
N PHE A 193 19.29 2.31 19.62
CA PHE A 193 18.31 1.24 19.74
C PHE A 193 17.87 0.81 18.34
N GLY A 194 17.34 -0.41 18.25
CA GLY A 194 16.81 -0.93 17.01
C GLY A 194 16.19 -2.31 17.16
N ILE A 195 15.43 -2.71 16.16
CA ILE A 195 14.76 -4.00 16.08
C ILE A 195 15.10 -4.68 14.77
N TYR A 196 15.21 -6.00 14.82
CA TYR A 196 15.08 -6.87 13.66
C TYR A 196 13.90 -7.80 13.94
N ASP A 197 12.85 -7.67 13.15
CA ASP A 197 11.67 -8.51 13.20
C ASP A 197 11.59 -9.31 11.89
N GLY A 198 11.61 -10.62 12.00
CA GLY A 198 11.52 -11.51 10.83
C GLY A 198 10.15 -11.51 10.19
N ASP A 199 9.11 -11.15 10.95
CA ASP A 199 7.71 -11.17 10.54
C ASP A 199 6.89 -10.10 11.28
N ALA A 200 7.07 -8.84 10.86
CA ALA A 200 6.53 -7.68 11.54
C ALA A 200 5.02 -7.49 11.40
N LEU A 201 4.39 -8.07 10.37
CA LEU A 201 2.99 -7.83 10.01
C LEU A 201 2.05 -8.90 10.54
N ILE A 202 2.09 -9.13 11.85
CA ILE A 202 1.10 -10.00 12.51
C ILE A 202 -0.23 -9.24 12.66
N GLU A 203 -0.18 -8.06 13.26
CA GLU A 203 -1.33 -7.18 13.51
C GLU A 203 -0.92 -5.71 13.32
N SER A 204 -1.88 -4.89 12.89
CA SER A 204 -1.69 -3.45 12.73
C SER A 204 -1.53 -2.73 14.05
N GLY A 205 -0.85 -1.59 14.03
CA GLY A 205 -0.64 -0.78 15.23
C GLY A 205 0.71 -0.09 15.24
N TYR A 206 1.08 0.39 16.42
CA TYR A 206 2.34 1.06 16.67
C TYR A 206 3.37 0.10 17.26
N ARG A 207 4.62 0.27 16.87
CA ARG A 207 5.80 -0.31 17.50
C ARG A 207 6.67 0.83 18.03
N VAL A 208 7.00 0.80 19.32
CA VAL A 208 7.84 1.83 19.95
C VAL A 208 9.19 1.23 20.29
N LEU A 209 10.24 1.87 19.78
CA LEU A 209 11.62 1.52 20.04
C LEU A 209 12.27 2.65 20.84
N ALA A 210 12.81 2.34 22.01
CA ALA A 210 13.51 3.31 22.86
C ALA A 210 14.71 2.66 23.58
N GLY A 211 15.52 3.47 24.24
CA GLY A 211 16.60 2.98 25.11
C GLY A 211 16.07 2.20 26.34
N ALA A 212 16.91 1.35 26.92
CA ALA A 212 16.55 0.56 28.11
C ALA A 212 16.40 1.40 29.37
N GLY A 213 15.67 0.83 30.33
CA GLY A 213 15.36 1.46 31.61
C GLY A 213 14.07 2.29 31.57
N THR A 214 13.32 2.21 30.48
CA THR A 214 12.08 2.96 30.30
C THR A 214 10.87 2.14 30.77
N ASP A 215 10.03 2.74 31.62
CA ASP A 215 8.83 2.10 32.17
C ASP A 215 7.70 2.10 31.13
N VAL A 216 7.34 0.91 30.66
CA VAL A 216 6.39 0.70 29.56
C VAL A 216 4.95 0.95 29.99
N ASP A 217 4.64 0.68 31.26
CA ASP A 217 3.27 0.73 31.77
C ASP A 217 2.74 2.17 31.88
N GLN A 218 3.64 3.15 31.76
CA GLN A 218 3.30 4.57 31.77
C GLN A 218 3.08 5.15 30.37
N PHE A 219 3.32 4.38 29.31
CA PHE A 219 3.26 4.87 27.94
C PHE A 219 1.99 4.51 27.21
N GLU A 220 1.63 5.39 26.29
CA GLU A 220 0.58 5.18 25.31
C GLU A 220 0.98 5.87 24.01
N VAL A 221 0.51 5.36 22.88
CA VAL A 221 0.63 6.06 21.61
C VAL A 221 -0.73 6.62 21.22
N ARG A 222 -0.82 7.96 21.17
CA ARG A 222 -2.04 8.68 20.80
C ARG A 222 -1.73 9.68 19.70
N ASP A 223 -2.57 9.70 18.67
CA ASP A 223 -2.43 10.57 17.50
C ASP A 223 -1.05 10.45 16.82
N GLY A 224 -0.52 9.21 16.79
CA GLY A 224 0.79 8.90 16.24
C GLY A 224 1.98 9.37 17.09
N ARG A 225 1.76 9.79 18.34
CA ARG A 225 2.79 10.30 19.25
C ARG A 225 2.89 9.48 20.52
N LEU A 226 4.11 9.29 21.00
CA LEU A 226 4.35 8.66 22.30
C LEU A 226 4.03 9.66 23.42
N GLN A 227 3.18 9.25 24.35
CA GLN A 227 2.83 10.00 25.54
C GLN A 227 3.13 9.19 26.79
N ARG A 228 3.52 9.87 27.87
CA ARG A 228 3.75 9.27 29.19
C ARG A 228 2.79 9.87 30.20
N ARG A 229 2.23 9.01 31.05
CA ARG A 229 1.48 9.42 32.23
C ARG A 229 2.39 10.10 33.23
N ASN A 230 2.08 11.34 33.60
CA ASN A 230 2.81 12.07 34.63
C ASN A 230 2.30 11.72 36.04
N ASP A 231 2.95 12.28 37.07
CA ASP A 231 2.60 12.03 38.49
C ASP A 231 1.15 12.41 38.84
N ASN A 232 0.53 13.32 38.08
CA ASN A 232 -0.86 13.75 38.25
C ASN A 232 -1.85 12.86 37.48
N GLY A 233 -1.37 11.79 36.84
CA GLY A 233 -2.18 10.88 36.02
C GLY A 233 -2.53 11.42 34.63
N ALA A 234 -2.07 12.62 34.25
CA ALA A 234 -2.32 13.20 32.94
C ALA A 234 -1.29 12.73 31.92
N MET A 235 -1.71 12.59 30.65
CA MET A 235 -0.80 12.21 29.56
C MET A 235 -0.04 13.45 29.06
N ALA A 236 1.28 13.33 28.96
CA ALA A 236 2.17 14.37 28.47
C ALA A 236 3.10 13.82 27.38
N SER A 237 3.59 14.70 26.49
CA SER A 237 4.59 14.32 25.50
C SER A 237 5.88 13.85 26.18
N VAL A 238 6.53 12.86 25.56
CA VAL A 238 7.82 12.34 26.02
C VAL A 238 8.93 13.17 25.38
N ASP A 239 9.68 13.93 26.16
CA ASP A 239 10.70 14.87 25.66
C ASP A 239 12.11 14.59 26.19
N ASP A 240 12.24 13.67 27.13
CA ASP A 240 13.43 13.40 27.93
C ASP A 240 14.20 12.15 27.50
N ILE A 241 13.70 11.41 26.50
CA ILE A 241 14.35 10.22 25.94
C ILE A 241 14.33 10.23 24.41
N ASP A 242 15.29 9.52 23.82
CA ASP A 242 15.29 9.23 22.38
C ASP A 242 14.39 8.02 22.11
N TYR A 243 13.53 8.12 21.10
CA TYR A 243 12.65 7.01 20.69
C TYR A 243 12.24 7.08 19.21
N LEU A 244 11.71 5.97 18.72
CA LEU A 244 11.12 5.80 17.39
C LEU A 244 9.79 5.08 17.51
N VAL A 245 8.73 5.69 16.99
CA VAL A 245 7.40 5.10 16.83
C VAL A 245 7.21 4.76 15.36
N LEU A 246 7.06 3.47 15.07
CA LEU A 246 6.67 2.95 13.77
C LEU A 246 5.17 2.65 13.79
N ALA A 247 4.47 3.01 12.72
CA ALA A 247 3.10 2.62 12.46
C ALA A 247 3.10 1.55 11.36
N LEU A 248 2.51 0.40 11.68
CA LEU A 248 2.23 -0.70 10.76
C LEU A 248 0.74 -0.62 10.41
N GLU A 249 0.43 0.07 9.32
CA GLU A 249 -0.94 0.39 8.95
C GLU A 249 -1.55 -0.73 8.12
N TYR A 250 -2.76 -1.15 8.47
CA TYR A 250 -3.57 -2.08 7.72
C TYR A 250 -4.55 -1.35 6.82
N ARG A 251 -4.78 -1.92 5.64
CA ARG A 251 -5.85 -1.52 4.75
C ARG A 251 -6.39 -2.75 4.04
N LYS A 252 -7.72 -2.82 3.92
CA LYS A 252 -8.40 -3.92 3.23
C LYS A 252 -8.41 -3.74 1.70
N THR A 253 -8.80 -2.54 1.24
CA THR A 253 -8.94 -2.20 -0.18
C THR A 253 -8.36 -0.82 -0.50
N LEU A 254 -7.83 -0.64 -1.71
CA LEU A 254 -7.47 0.66 -2.27
C LEU A 254 -8.62 1.36 -3.00
N ILE A 255 -9.70 0.64 -3.27
CA ILE A 255 -10.83 1.14 -4.07
C ILE A 255 -11.63 2.22 -3.31
N ASP A 256 -11.66 2.16 -1.98
CA ASP A 256 -12.36 3.16 -1.15
C ASP A 256 -11.66 4.53 -1.08
N GLU A 257 -10.45 4.65 -1.64
CA GLU A 257 -9.72 5.93 -1.64
C GLU A 257 -10.07 6.82 -2.83
N SER A 258 -9.54 8.05 -2.81
CA SER A 258 -9.76 8.97 -3.90
C SER A 258 -9.26 8.40 -5.23
N TYR A 259 -10.03 8.72 -6.27
CA TYR A 259 -9.73 8.54 -7.69
C TYR A 259 -8.22 8.55 -8.06
N ALA A 260 -7.46 9.48 -7.48
CA ALA A 260 -6.05 9.69 -7.78
C ALA A 260 -5.16 8.45 -7.54
N THR A 261 -5.51 7.59 -6.57
CA THR A 261 -4.68 6.42 -6.23
C THR A 261 -4.69 5.39 -7.37
N LEU A 262 -5.86 5.00 -7.86
CA LEU A 262 -5.97 4.01 -8.94
C LEU A 262 -5.59 4.60 -10.31
N ALA A 263 -5.86 5.89 -10.55
CA ALA A 263 -5.45 6.57 -11.77
C ALA A 263 -3.92 6.67 -11.90
N SER A 264 -3.18 6.58 -10.79
CA SER A 264 -1.71 6.57 -10.80
C SER A 264 -1.10 5.19 -11.11
N MET A 265 -1.91 4.13 -11.19
CA MET A 265 -1.43 2.78 -11.44
C MET A 265 -0.96 2.62 -12.90
N PRO A 266 0.12 1.85 -13.17
CA PRO A 266 0.69 1.73 -14.51
C PRO A 266 -0.32 1.27 -15.59
N PHE A 267 -1.23 0.36 -15.24
CA PHE A 267 -2.24 -0.15 -16.17
C PHE A 267 -3.27 0.92 -16.58
N HIS A 268 -3.49 1.98 -15.78
CA HIS A 268 -4.47 3.01 -16.09
C HIS A 268 -4.10 3.80 -17.35
N ALA A 269 -2.81 3.94 -17.67
CA ALA A 269 -2.37 4.54 -18.92
C ALA A 269 -2.93 3.81 -20.15
N ARG A 270 -3.06 2.47 -20.07
CA ARG A 270 -3.65 1.63 -21.12
C ARG A 270 -5.14 1.92 -21.31
N TRP A 271 -5.86 2.21 -20.23
CA TRP A 271 -7.25 2.65 -20.29
C TRP A 271 -7.40 3.99 -21.02
N ILE A 272 -6.55 4.96 -20.70
CA ILE A 272 -6.53 6.27 -21.38
C ILE A 272 -6.35 6.08 -22.90
N GLU A 273 -5.42 5.23 -23.33
CA GLU A 273 -5.21 4.93 -24.75
C GLU A 273 -6.40 4.18 -25.38
N THR A 274 -7.00 3.24 -24.66
CA THR A 274 -8.23 2.56 -25.08
C THR A 274 -9.33 3.58 -25.37
N ARG A 275 -9.59 4.49 -24.41
CA ARG A 275 -10.60 5.55 -24.53
C ARG A 275 -10.33 6.47 -25.72
N LYS A 276 -9.08 6.90 -25.94
CA LYS A 276 -8.71 7.73 -27.10
C LYS A 276 -9.09 7.05 -28.42
N LYS A 277 -8.79 5.75 -28.56
CA LYS A 277 -9.13 4.97 -29.76
C LYS A 277 -10.64 4.81 -29.94
N LEU A 278 -11.39 4.58 -28.86
CA LEU A 278 -12.85 4.50 -28.90
C LEU A 278 -13.49 5.81 -29.38
N VAL A 279 -12.98 6.96 -28.92
CA VAL A 279 -13.47 8.29 -29.33
C VAL A 279 -13.23 8.57 -30.81
N VAL A 280 -12.10 8.12 -31.37
CA VAL A 280 -11.76 8.30 -32.80
C VAL A 280 -12.40 7.22 -33.70
N GLY A 281 -13.07 6.23 -33.11
CA GLY A 281 -13.78 5.16 -33.85
C GLY A 281 -12.89 3.97 -34.25
N GLU A 282 -11.68 3.87 -33.71
CA GLU A 282 -10.75 2.75 -33.95
C GLU A 282 -11.10 1.52 -33.08
N THR A 283 -12.33 1.03 -33.17
CA THR A 283 -12.90 0.04 -32.24
C THR A 283 -12.06 -1.24 -32.12
N ALA A 284 -11.58 -1.81 -33.22
CA ALA A 284 -10.76 -3.03 -33.18
C ALA A 284 -9.42 -2.84 -32.44
N ALA A 285 -8.79 -1.66 -32.61
CA ALA A 285 -7.55 -1.33 -31.92
C ALA A 285 -7.80 -1.04 -30.42
N ALA A 286 -8.94 -0.43 -30.09
CA ALA A 286 -9.37 -0.22 -28.71
C ALA A 286 -9.65 -1.55 -28.00
N GLU A 287 -10.33 -2.50 -28.65
CA GLU A 287 -10.60 -3.82 -28.08
C GLU A 287 -9.32 -4.64 -27.87
N TYR A 288 -8.31 -4.47 -28.74
CA TYR A 288 -6.99 -5.04 -28.51
C TYR A 288 -6.33 -4.44 -27.26
N ASP A 289 -6.29 -3.12 -27.12
CA ASP A 289 -5.71 -2.46 -25.95
C ASP A 289 -6.47 -2.81 -24.66
N PHE A 290 -7.80 -2.95 -24.75
CA PHE A 290 -8.63 -3.37 -23.63
C PHE A 290 -8.30 -4.80 -23.17
N ARG A 291 -8.04 -5.73 -24.09
CA ARG A 291 -7.55 -7.08 -23.73
C ARG A 291 -6.21 -7.04 -23.01
N GLN A 292 -5.31 -6.16 -23.43
CA GLN A 292 -4.03 -5.94 -22.75
C GLN A 292 -4.24 -5.36 -21.34
N LEU A 293 -5.10 -4.35 -21.20
CA LEU A 293 -5.49 -3.77 -19.90
C LEU A 293 -5.97 -4.86 -18.93
N LYS A 294 -6.87 -5.75 -19.37
CA LYS A 294 -7.35 -6.85 -18.52
C LYS A 294 -6.21 -7.75 -18.04
N THR A 295 -5.26 -8.06 -18.92
CA THR A 295 -4.10 -8.88 -18.60
C THR A 295 -3.18 -8.17 -17.58
N GLU A 296 -2.95 -6.88 -17.78
CA GLU A 296 -2.15 -6.04 -16.87
C GLU A 296 -2.79 -5.95 -15.48
N ILE A 297 -4.12 -5.80 -15.37
CA ILE A 297 -4.81 -5.77 -14.08
C ILE A 297 -4.71 -7.12 -13.36
N VAL A 298 -5.01 -8.23 -14.06
CA VAL A 298 -5.00 -9.57 -13.45
C VAL A 298 -3.61 -9.96 -12.94
N SER A 299 -2.58 -9.58 -13.69
CA SER A 299 -1.17 -9.83 -13.33
C SER A 299 -0.54 -8.76 -12.45
N SER A 300 -1.31 -7.73 -12.06
CA SER A 300 -0.77 -6.59 -11.30
C SER A 300 -0.23 -7.05 -9.93
N PRO A 301 1.05 -6.76 -9.64
CA PRO A 301 1.62 -6.99 -8.32
C PRO A 301 1.18 -5.91 -7.31
N ASP A 302 0.52 -4.84 -7.75
CA ASP A 302 0.15 -3.67 -6.94
C ASP A 302 -1.22 -3.78 -6.29
N LEU A 303 -2.01 -4.80 -6.67
CA LEU A 303 -3.37 -4.99 -6.18
C LEU A 303 -3.51 -6.33 -5.45
N VAL A 304 -4.28 -6.33 -4.35
CA VAL A 304 -4.79 -7.57 -3.75
C VAL A 304 -5.81 -8.22 -4.68
N GLU A 305 -6.14 -9.48 -4.43
CA GLU A 305 -7.04 -10.26 -5.30
C GLU A 305 -8.42 -9.60 -5.45
N ALA A 306 -9.06 -9.21 -4.34
CA ALA A 306 -10.37 -8.57 -4.36
C ALA A 306 -10.37 -7.28 -5.20
N ASP A 307 -9.32 -6.45 -5.07
CA ASP A 307 -9.22 -5.20 -5.80
C ASP A 307 -8.97 -5.41 -7.29
N ARG A 308 -8.22 -6.46 -7.68
CA ARG A 308 -8.07 -6.84 -9.09
C ARG A 308 -9.42 -7.13 -9.72
N PHE A 309 -10.28 -7.86 -9.03
CA PHE A 309 -11.64 -8.15 -9.51
C PHE A 309 -12.51 -6.89 -9.56
N GLY A 310 -12.50 -6.06 -8.52
CA GLY A 310 -13.28 -4.81 -8.49
C GLY A 310 -12.89 -3.85 -9.60
N VAL A 311 -11.59 -3.63 -9.79
CA VAL A 311 -11.05 -2.74 -10.84
C VAL A 311 -11.31 -3.31 -12.23
N LEU A 312 -11.12 -4.62 -12.44
CA LEU A 312 -11.40 -5.27 -13.72
C LEU A 312 -12.88 -5.18 -14.09
N GLY A 313 -13.78 -5.47 -13.14
CA GLY A 313 -15.22 -5.37 -13.34
C GLY A 313 -15.66 -3.96 -13.71
N ALA A 314 -15.07 -2.94 -13.08
CA ALA A 314 -15.33 -1.54 -13.41
C ALA A 314 -14.97 -1.16 -14.84
N TYR A 315 -13.79 -1.57 -15.31
CA TYR A 315 -13.40 -1.31 -16.70
C TYR A 315 -14.25 -2.08 -17.71
N ILE A 316 -14.68 -3.30 -17.37
CA ILE A 316 -15.62 -4.07 -18.19
C ILE A 316 -16.96 -3.35 -18.30
N ALA A 317 -17.54 -2.93 -17.18
CA ALA A 317 -18.80 -2.20 -17.15
C ALA A 317 -18.75 -0.90 -17.96
N ALA A 318 -17.65 -0.14 -17.85
CA ALA A 318 -17.45 1.07 -18.65
C ALA A 318 -17.39 0.79 -20.15
N MET A 319 -16.68 -0.28 -20.55
CA MET A 319 -16.60 -0.71 -21.96
C MET A 319 -17.98 -1.19 -22.49
N GLU A 320 -18.74 -1.93 -21.70
CA GLU A 320 -20.08 -2.40 -22.06
C GLU A 320 -21.08 -1.25 -22.19
N ALA A 321 -21.10 -0.32 -21.24
CA ALA A 321 -21.95 0.87 -21.28
C ALA A 321 -21.63 1.75 -22.51
N TRP A 322 -20.36 1.86 -22.92
CA TRP A 322 -20.01 2.53 -24.16
C TRP A 322 -20.55 1.80 -25.41
N LYS A 323 -20.43 0.46 -25.46
CA LYS A 323 -20.95 -0.36 -26.57
C LYS A 323 -22.47 -0.20 -26.70
N GLU A 324 -23.18 -0.19 -25.57
CA GLU A 324 -24.63 0.01 -25.54
C GLU A 324 -25.01 1.39 -26.07
N LYS A 325 -24.32 2.47 -25.65
CA LYS A 325 -24.54 3.83 -26.18
C LYS A 325 -24.27 3.92 -27.69
N GLN A 326 -23.25 3.23 -28.20
CA GLN A 326 -23.03 3.15 -29.65
C GLN A 326 -24.16 2.43 -30.38
N SER A 327 -24.65 1.31 -29.83
CA SER A 327 -25.71 0.52 -30.46
C SER A 327 -27.09 1.21 -30.46
N THR A 328 -27.33 2.08 -29.50
CA THR A 328 -28.58 2.84 -29.34
C THR A 328 -28.57 4.19 -30.06
N THR A 329 -27.41 4.63 -30.56
CA THR A 329 -27.33 5.81 -31.42
C THR A 329 -27.85 5.44 -32.82
N PRO A 330 -29.02 5.95 -33.26
CA PRO A 330 -29.59 5.53 -34.53
C PRO A 330 -28.67 5.96 -35.67
N THR A 331 -28.21 5.00 -36.46
CA THR A 331 -27.55 5.30 -37.73
C THR A 331 -28.64 5.87 -38.65
N LEU A 332 -28.68 7.20 -38.76
CA LEU A 332 -29.76 8.03 -39.35
C LEU A 332 -30.03 7.84 -40.86
N LYS A 333 -29.75 6.67 -41.45
CA LYS A 333 -29.97 6.42 -42.88
C LYS A 333 -30.73 5.14 -43.25
N GLY A 334 -31.14 4.28 -42.31
CA GLY A 334 -31.80 3.01 -42.65
C GLY A 334 -33.13 2.67 -41.98
N ASP A 335 -33.48 3.29 -40.84
CA ASP A 335 -34.21 2.54 -39.80
C ASP A 335 -35.74 2.71 -39.70
N VAL A 336 -36.40 3.57 -40.46
CA VAL A 336 -37.86 3.75 -40.26
C VAL A 336 -38.68 2.63 -40.90
N ALA A 337 -38.21 2.04 -42.00
CA ALA A 337 -38.91 0.97 -42.71
C ALA A 337 -38.64 -0.43 -42.12
N ALA A 338 -37.49 -0.63 -41.47
CA ALA A 338 -37.12 -1.91 -40.85
C ALA A 338 -37.77 -2.09 -39.47
N MET A 339 -37.88 -1.02 -38.67
CA MET A 339 -38.50 -1.06 -37.34
C MET A 339 -39.99 -1.42 -37.38
N SER A 340 -40.71 -0.97 -38.41
CA SER A 340 -42.14 -1.24 -38.56
C SER A 340 -42.44 -2.69 -38.94
N ALA A 341 -41.55 -3.36 -39.68
CA ALA A 341 -41.66 -4.78 -39.98
C ALA A 341 -41.33 -5.67 -38.77
N GLN A 342 -40.33 -5.27 -37.95
CA GLN A 342 -39.92 -6.03 -36.77
C GLN A 342 -40.91 -5.97 -35.59
N LEU A 343 -41.69 -4.88 -35.48
CA LEU A 343 -42.75 -4.76 -34.48
C LEU A 343 -43.95 -5.67 -34.77
N ALA A 344 -44.23 -5.96 -36.04
CA ALA A 344 -45.29 -6.89 -36.43
C ALA A 344 -44.92 -8.36 -36.15
N ASP A 345 -43.65 -8.72 -36.29
CA ASP A 345 -43.15 -10.08 -36.10
C ASP A 345 -42.96 -10.45 -34.61
N ARG A 346 -42.61 -9.48 -33.76
CA ARG A 346 -42.43 -9.68 -32.31
C ARG A 346 -43.73 -9.82 -31.52
N ALA A 347 -44.87 -9.37 -32.05
CA ALA A 347 -46.17 -9.61 -31.43
C ALA A 347 -46.64 -11.07 -31.56
N ALA A 348 -46.01 -11.87 -32.44
CA ALA A 348 -46.48 -13.21 -32.78
C ALA A 348 -45.75 -14.34 -32.02
N ASN A 349 -44.49 -14.18 -31.58
CA ASN A 349 -43.60 -15.33 -31.40
C ASN A 349 -42.61 -15.27 -30.22
N SER A 350 -43.04 -15.16 -28.96
CA SER A 350 -42.16 -15.61 -27.87
C SER A 350 -42.87 -15.86 -26.54
N ALA A 351 -43.34 -17.09 -26.39
CA ALA A 351 -43.36 -17.82 -25.13
C ALA A 351 -42.09 -18.70 -25.06
N GLY A 352 -41.49 -18.85 -23.87
CA GLY A 352 -40.54 -19.94 -23.59
C GLY A 352 -39.07 -19.53 -23.41
N THR A 353 -38.59 -19.74 -22.19
CA THR A 353 -37.26 -19.57 -21.56
C THR A 353 -36.11 -20.42 -22.12
N GLU A 354 -34.86 -19.94 -21.97
CA GLU A 354 -33.82 -20.49 -21.07
C GLU A 354 -32.41 -19.95 -21.42
N SER A 355 -31.77 -19.20 -20.51
CA SER A 355 -30.32 -18.97 -20.52
C SER A 355 -29.84 -18.85 -19.06
N SER A 356 -28.98 -19.77 -18.63
CA SER A 356 -28.46 -19.83 -17.25
C SER A 356 -27.00 -19.38 -17.19
N LEU A 357 -26.63 -18.79 -16.06
CA LEU A 357 -25.28 -18.39 -15.60
C LEU A 357 -24.75 -17.02 -16.07
N LEU A 358 -25.13 -16.49 -17.23
CA LEU A 358 -24.92 -15.06 -17.56
C LEU A 358 -25.96 -14.14 -16.89
N ASP A 359 -27.14 -14.69 -16.58
CA ASP A 359 -28.19 -13.97 -15.86
C ASP A 359 -27.87 -13.73 -14.37
N ILE A 360 -26.94 -14.50 -13.79
CA ILE A 360 -26.55 -14.32 -12.38
C ILE A 360 -25.53 -13.17 -12.23
N ALA A 361 -24.69 -12.94 -13.24
CA ALA A 361 -23.78 -11.78 -13.27
C ALA A 361 -24.53 -10.47 -13.58
N SER A 362 -25.59 -10.52 -14.40
CA SER A 362 -26.44 -9.36 -14.72
C SER A 362 -27.47 -9.03 -13.63
N THR A 363 -27.93 -9.99 -12.82
CA THR A 363 -28.91 -9.75 -11.75
C THR A 363 -28.34 -8.86 -10.62
N HIS A 364 -27.02 -8.83 -10.42
CA HIS A 364 -26.41 -7.88 -9.48
C HIS A 364 -26.14 -6.49 -10.07
N LEU A 365 -26.22 -6.33 -11.39
CA LEU A 365 -26.07 -5.03 -12.08
C LEU A 365 -27.37 -4.22 -12.13
N ILE A 366 -28.54 -4.86 -11.98
CA ILE A 366 -29.86 -4.20 -12.12
C ILE A 366 -30.40 -3.64 -10.78
N MET A 367 -29.76 -3.88 -9.63
CA MET A 367 -30.21 -3.33 -8.34
C MET A 367 -29.50 -2.05 -7.87
N LEU A 368 -28.74 -1.38 -8.74
CA LEU A 368 -27.98 -0.17 -8.38
C LEU A 368 -28.37 1.09 -9.16
N ASP A 369 -29.49 1.07 -9.87
CA ASP A 369 -29.93 2.18 -10.73
C ASP A 369 -31.18 2.88 -10.19
N ASP A 370 -31.01 3.76 -9.20
CA ASP A 370 -31.94 4.88 -9.04
C ASP A 370 -31.38 6.18 -8.44
N ASP A 371 -30.04 6.33 -8.26
CA ASP A 371 -29.51 7.56 -7.62
C ASP A 371 -28.19 8.12 -8.20
N ALA A 372 -27.73 7.69 -9.38
CA ALA A 372 -26.51 8.22 -9.98
C ALA A 372 -26.76 9.23 -11.11
N ARG A 373 -27.26 10.43 -10.78
CA ARG A 373 -27.17 11.59 -11.68
C ARG A 373 -25.75 12.19 -11.71
N PHE A 374 -24.74 11.40 -12.04
CA PHE A 374 -23.40 11.89 -12.36
C PHE A 374 -22.67 10.89 -13.27
N ALA A 375 -22.77 11.08 -14.59
CA ALA A 375 -21.74 10.89 -15.63
C ALA A 375 -22.37 10.69 -17.02
N ASP A 376 -22.43 11.73 -17.84
CA ASP A 376 -22.85 11.60 -19.26
C ASP A 376 -21.87 10.76 -20.10
N ASP A 377 -20.62 10.58 -19.64
CA ASP A 377 -19.58 9.76 -20.27
C ASP A 377 -19.32 8.46 -19.48
N PRO A 378 -19.74 7.29 -19.96
CA PRO A 378 -19.50 6.00 -19.29
C PRO A 378 -18.03 5.57 -19.37
N LEU A 379 -17.24 6.18 -20.27
CA LEU A 379 -15.79 5.97 -20.33
C LEU A 379 -15.05 6.93 -19.39
N SER A 380 -15.76 7.80 -18.68
CA SER A 380 -15.12 8.65 -17.71
C SER A 380 -14.53 7.79 -16.61
N ASP A 381 -13.27 8.10 -16.38
CA ASP A 381 -12.51 7.85 -15.18
C ASP A 381 -13.39 7.82 -13.91
N GLU A 382 -14.13 8.88 -13.59
CA GLU A 382 -15.05 8.91 -12.44
C GLU A 382 -16.09 7.78 -12.44
N ALA A 383 -16.71 7.49 -13.59
CA ALA A 383 -17.69 6.41 -13.70
C ALA A 383 -17.08 5.02 -13.46
N VAL A 384 -15.85 4.78 -13.96
CA VAL A 384 -15.11 3.55 -13.68
C VAL A 384 -14.89 3.41 -12.17
N PHE A 385 -14.41 4.45 -11.49
CA PHE A 385 -14.05 4.33 -10.08
C PHE A 385 -15.25 4.21 -9.15
N GLU A 386 -16.35 4.92 -9.42
CA GLU A 386 -17.59 4.71 -8.69
C GLU A 386 -18.12 3.27 -8.88
N HIS A 387 -17.98 2.71 -10.08
CA HIS A 387 -18.35 1.31 -10.32
C HIS A 387 -17.43 0.34 -9.56
N ALA A 388 -16.12 0.60 -9.53
CA ALA A 388 -15.17 -0.20 -8.77
C ALA A 388 -15.54 -0.20 -7.28
N ARG A 389 -15.88 0.97 -6.72
CA ARG A 389 -16.30 1.13 -5.31
C ARG A 389 -17.56 0.35 -4.98
N LYS A 390 -18.57 0.40 -5.86
CA LYS A 390 -19.80 -0.39 -5.72
C LYS A 390 -19.53 -1.89 -5.75
N LEU A 391 -18.68 -2.35 -6.69
CA LEU A 391 -18.29 -3.76 -6.78
C LEU A 391 -17.48 -4.21 -5.57
N GLY A 392 -16.53 -3.40 -5.10
CA GLY A 392 -15.75 -3.66 -3.89
C GLY A 392 -16.67 -3.90 -2.69
N ALA A 393 -17.60 -2.99 -2.43
CA ALA A 393 -18.58 -3.13 -1.35
C ALA A 393 -19.43 -4.42 -1.46
N ALA A 394 -19.81 -4.83 -2.68
CA ALA A 394 -20.58 -6.05 -2.91
C ALA A 394 -19.74 -7.34 -2.71
N ILE A 395 -18.47 -7.33 -3.12
CA ILE A 395 -17.55 -8.45 -2.88
C ILE A 395 -17.34 -8.64 -1.38
N GLU A 396 -17.18 -7.54 -0.64
CA GLU A 396 -17.00 -7.58 0.81
C GLU A 396 -18.21 -8.14 1.55
N SER A 397 -19.43 -7.76 1.15
CA SER A 397 -20.64 -8.31 1.75
C SER A 397 -20.81 -9.80 1.46
N THR A 398 -20.36 -10.28 0.29
CA THR A 398 -20.44 -11.69 -0.11
C THR A 398 -19.33 -12.55 0.53
N GLN A 399 -18.13 -12.01 0.73
CA GLN A 399 -17.02 -12.73 1.40
C GLN A 399 -17.28 -12.98 2.88
N ALA A 400 -18.18 -12.22 3.53
CA ALA A 400 -18.66 -12.54 4.88
C ALA A 400 -19.37 -13.92 4.96
N ASP A 401 -19.82 -14.47 3.83
CA ASP A 401 -20.52 -15.76 3.70
C ASP A 401 -19.63 -16.92 3.18
N SER A 402 -18.32 -16.86 3.44
CA SER A 402 -17.20 -17.60 2.79
C SER A 402 -17.22 -19.15 2.68
N MET A 403 -18.08 -19.72 1.83
CA MET A 403 -17.83 -21.05 1.22
C MET A 403 -17.82 -21.06 -0.32
N ALA A 404 -18.19 -19.97 -1.00
CA ALA A 404 -18.41 -19.98 -2.45
C ALA A 404 -17.21 -19.54 -3.31
N LEU A 405 -16.31 -18.67 -2.82
CA LEU A 405 -15.31 -18.02 -3.69
C LEU A 405 -14.19 -18.94 -4.20
N SER A 406 -13.77 -19.94 -3.43
CA SER A 406 -12.70 -20.86 -3.86
C SER A 406 -13.09 -21.69 -5.09
N ALA A 407 -14.39 -21.92 -5.30
CA ALA A 407 -14.91 -22.62 -6.46
C ALA A 407 -14.96 -21.72 -7.72
N SER A 408 -15.22 -20.42 -7.57
CA SER A 408 -15.34 -19.49 -8.69
C SER A 408 -13.99 -19.12 -9.33
N THR A 409 -12.93 -18.98 -8.53
CA THR A 409 -11.57 -18.69 -9.06
C THR A 409 -11.02 -19.85 -9.89
N ALA A 410 -11.34 -21.10 -9.51
CA ALA A 410 -10.98 -22.28 -10.29
C ALA A 410 -11.72 -22.35 -11.65
N GLN A 411 -12.97 -21.87 -11.71
CA GLN A 411 -13.75 -21.87 -12.94
C GLN A 411 -13.33 -20.76 -13.93
N LEU A 412 -12.94 -19.58 -13.43
CA LEU A 412 -12.45 -18.46 -14.27
C LEU A 412 -11.08 -18.74 -14.92
N LEU A 413 -10.20 -19.48 -14.25
CA LEU A 413 -8.91 -19.92 -14.82
C LEU A 413 -9.07 -20.98 -15.92
N VAL A 414 -10.12 -21.79 -15.87
CA VAL A 414 -10.45 -22.78 -16.91
C VAL A 414 -11.12 -22.12 -18.12
N ALA A 415 -11.91 -21.07 -17.92
CA ALA A 415 -12.57 -20.35 -19.01
C ALA A 415 -11.61 -19.45 -19.83
N SER A 416 -10.50 -19.01 -19.23
CA SER A 416 -9.49 -18.15 -19.88
C SER A 416 -8.40 -18.92 -20.65
N SER A 417 -8.44 -20.26 -20.62
CA SER A 417 -7.44 -21.14 -21.25
C SER A 417 -7.95 -21.91 -22.47
N GLN A 418 -9.15 -21.58 -22.99
CA GLN A 418 -9.62 -22.09 -24.28
C GLN A 418 -9.37 -21.06 -25.40
N PRO A 419 -8.78 -21.48 -26.54
CA PRO A 419 -8.34 -20.60 -27.63
C PRO A 419 -9.48 -19.94 -28.41
#